data_AF-A0A1H8ZJ87-F1
#
_entry.id   AF-A0A1H8ZJ87-F1
#
_cell.length_a   1.000
_cell.length_b   1.000
_cell.length_c   1.000
_cell.angle_alpha   90.00
_cell.angle_beta   90.00
_cell.angle_gamma   90.00
#
_symmetry.space_group_name_H-M   'P 1'
#
loop_
_entity.id
_entity.type
_entity.pdbx_description
1 polymer ?
#
loop_
_entity_poly.entity_id
_entity_poly.type
_entity_poly.pdbx_seq_one_letter_code
_entity_poly.pdbx_strand_id
1 'polypeptide(L)'
;MTGTVIGPSDTGTDTDTAANTAVRRADSSPIYVNPWLSWGDAARKIVLMTSLTSASPEAAGLATRHRLGALQGVFAPQRLRRTVFAAHVFNCVMLLPFFLVPGVLYYWFAMRRFPDFNRKRAAQRLHLFEEGLVVHPPSGGDPVVLRWDSLRLRQEIVQRVFNGVPAPTRYVYSASAPGWGAVQITEFYEQPETWGPWMQDAVTRAQATAVLETLGEGGTVEFGSLSLSRTAVHAPKKGALPWPQVREVRAAGGLVRVMATGPSGAPVLWSNNLARDMTNLYLFLAIADNLRKEHSA
;
A
#
# COMPACT_ATOMS: atom_id res chain seq x y z
N MET A 1 -69.44 -44.78 2.31
CA MET A 1 -68.24 -45.62 2.47
C MET A 1 -67.05 -44.67 2.59
N THR A 2 -66.76 -44.20 3.81
CA THR A 2 -65.64 -44.63 4.68
C THR A 2 -64.26 -44.29 4.11
N GLY A 3 -63.51 -43.42 4.81
CA GLY A 3 -62.06 -43.25 4.59
C GLY A 3 -61.48 -41.91 5.05
N THR A 4 -61.40 -41.68 6.37
CA THR A 4 -60.63 -40.61 7.00
C THR A 4 -59.30 -41.18 7.52
N VAL A 5 -58.16 -40.53 7.23
CA VAL A 5 -56.83 -40.65 7.89
C VAL A 5 -56.17 -39.26 7.76
N ILE A 6 -56.10 -38.38 8.78
CA ILE A 6 -55.21 -38.25 9.96
C ILE A 6 -53.70 -37.99 9.66
N GLY A 7 -53.32 -36.70 9.68
CA GLY A 7 -52.14 -36.06 10.35
C GLY A 7 -50.72 -36.23 9.75
N PRO A 8 -49.71 -35.39 10.15
CA PRO A 8 -49.68 -34.20 11.04
C PRO A 8 -49.26 -32.90 10.25
N SER A 9 -49.59 -31.64 10.57
CA SER A 9 -49.37 -30.78 11.76
C SER A 9 -47.91 -30.61 12.21
N ASP A 10 -47.24 -29.59 11.65
CA ASP A 10 -46.07 -28.92 12.25
C ASP A 10 -46.13 -27.42 11.89
N THR A 11 -46.68 -26.61 12.80
CA THR A 11 -45.97 -25.65 13.67
C THR A 11 -45.37 -24.45 12.93
N GLY A 12 -46.20 -23.40 12.82
CA GLY A 12 -45.71 -22.04 12.64
C GLY A 12 -45.06 -21.53 13.94
N THR A 13 -43.98 -20.78 13.78
CA THR A 13 -43.60 -19.71 14.71
C THR A 13 -43.02 -18.58 13.88
N ASP A 14 -43.88 -17.59 13.60
CA ASP A 14 -43.46 -16.23 13.36
C ASP A 14 -42.74 -15.72 14.61
N THR A 15 -41.51 -15.23 14.44
CA THR A 15 -41.01 -14.10 15.22
C THR A 15 -40.32 -13.14 14.28
N ASP A 16 -41.09 -12.11 13.95
CA ASP A 16 -40.67 -10.83 13.45
C ASP A 16 -39.70 -10.15 14.45
N THR A 17 -38.86 -9.26 13.91
CA THR A 17 -38.34 -8.06 14.58
C THR A 17 -37.12 -8.17 15.52
N ALA A 18 -36.11 -7.36 15.16
CA ALA A 18 -35.06 -6.74 15.98
C ALA A 18 -33.73 -7.48 16.23
N ALA A 19 -32.73 -7.16 15.39
CA ALA A 19 -31.40 -6.74 15.86
C ALA A 19 -30.61 -6.03 14.73
N ASN A 20 -31.21 -4.97 14.19
CA ASN A 20 -30.55 -3.98 13.34
C ASN A 20 -30.17 -2.78 14.21
N THR A 21 -29.04 -2.83 14.94
CA THR A 21 -28.38 -1.70 15.64
C THR A 21 -27.00 -2.22 16.06
N ALA A 22 -25.84 -1.74 15.62
CA ALA A 22 -25.37 -0.37 15.63
C ALA A 22 -24.21 -0.17 14.62
N VAL A 23 -24.52 0.28 13.40
CA VAL A 23 -23.60 1.15 12.65
C VAL A 23 -24.12 2.56 12.87
N ARG A 24 -23.81 3.11 14.06
CA ARG A 24 -24.26 4.43 14.45
C ARG A 24 -23.32 5.46 13.80
N ARG A 25 -23.93 6.33 12.98
CA ARG A 25 -23.50 7.68 12.61
C ARG A 25 -22.34 8.20 13.49
N ALA A 26 -21.17 8.30 12.88
CA ALA A 26 -20.23 9.38 13.16
C ALA A 26 -20.37 10.35 11.98
N ASP A 27 -21.34 11.24 12.07
CA ASP A 27 -21.39 12.44 11.25
C ASP A 27 -20.69 13.56 12.03
N SER A 28 -20.07 14.49 11.31
CA SER A 28 -19.36 15.70 11.77
C SER A 28 -17.96 15.53 12.39
N SER A 29 -16.94 15.40 11.52
CA SER A 29 -15.60 15.99 11.68
C SER A 29 -14.90 16.00 10.32
N PRO A 30 -14.02 16.97 10.05
CA PRO A 30 -14.13 17.84 8.88
C PRO A 30 -13.78 17.16 7.56
N ILE A 31 -14.39 17.70 6.51
CA ILE A 31 -14.05 17.57 5.10
C ILE A 31 -12.52 17.63 4.95
N TYR A 32 -11.87 16.47 4.81
CA TYR A 32 -10.49 16.39 4.36
C TYR A 32 -10.50 16.72 2.86
N VAL A 33 -10.32 18.01 2.56
CA VAL A 33 -9.90 18.48 1.25
C VAL A 33 -8.59 17.75 0.92
N ASN A 34 -8.55 17.03 -0.20
CA ASN A 34 -7.39 16.25 -0.66
C ASN A 34 -6.08 17.08 -0.58
N PRO A 35 -5.17 16.81 0.36
CA PRO A 35 -3.89 17.54 0.47
C PRO A 35 -2.84 17.02 -0.53
N TRP A 36 -3.09 15.90 -1.19
CA TRP A 36 -2.09 15.15 -1.94
C TRP A 36 -1.51 15.89 -3.16
N LEU A 37 -2.21 16.88 -3.72
CA LEU A 37 -1.72 17.68 -4.84
C LEU A 37 -0.74 18.80 -4.46
N SER A 38 -0.64 19.21 -3.19
CA SER A 38 0.28 20.30 -2.76
C SER A 38 1.60 19.81 -2.14
N TRP A 39 1.71 18.52 -1.83
CA TRP A 39 2.90 17.96 -1.16
C TRP A 39 4.08 17.68 -2.10
N GLY A 40 3.83 17.61 -3.42
CA GLY A 40 4.86 17.34 -4.42
C GLY A 40 6.01 18.36 -4.40
N ASP A 41 5.73 19.62 -4.09
CA ASP A 41 6.75 20.69 -4.03
C ASP A 41 7.40 20.84 -2.66
N ALA A 42 6.64 20.65 -1.58
CA ALA A 42 7.16 20.75 -0.22
C ALA A 42 8.09 19.56 0.12
N ALA A 43 7.74 18.34 -0.29
CA ALA A 43 8.58 17.16 -0.10
C ALA A 43 9.86 17.23 -0.95
N ARG A 44 9.80 17.78 -2.19
CA ARG A 44 10.99 18.07 -3.00
C ARG A 44 11.95 19.01 -2.29
N LYS A 45 11.44 20.07 -1.64
CA LYS A 45 12.27 21.06 -0.94
C LYS A 45 12.97 20.48 0.29
N ILE A 46 12.33 19.54 1.01
CA ILE A 46 12.91 18.91 2.21
C ILE A 46 13.95 17.83 1.82
N VAL A 47 13.70 17.08 0.76
CA VAL A 47 14.63 16.04 0.26
C VAL A 47 15.88 16.66 -0.37
N LEU A 48 15.77 17.78 -1.07
CA LEU A 48 16.92 18.46 -1.70
C LEU A 48 17.93 19.06 -0.71
N MET A 49 17.60 19.18 0.60
CA MET A 49 18.51 19.76 1.60
C MET A 49 19.23 18.73 2.48
N THR A 50 18.98 17.43 2.30
CA THR A 50 19.71 16.39 3.03
C THR A 50 20.84 15.89 2.15
N SER A 51 22.10 16.12 2.54
CA SER A 51 23.28 15.63 1.82
C SER A 51 23.06 14.17 1.44
N LEU A 52 22.87 13.90 0.14
CA LEU A 52 22.67 12.55 -0.37
C LEU A 52 23.87 11.73 0.05
N THR A 53 23.68 10.84 1.02
CA THR A 53 24.69 9.83 1.33
C THR A 53 24.92 9.07 0.03
N SER A 54 26.16 9.05 -0.44
CA SER A 54 26.52 8.40 -1.70
C SER A 54 25.98 6.97 -1.72
N ALA A 55 25.48 6.53 -2.88
CA ALA A 55 25.06 5.14 -3.07
C ALA A 55 26.20 4.19 -2.67
N SER A 56 25.85 3.00 -2.17
CA SER A 56 26.86 1.95 -1.97
C SER A 56 27.53 1.63 -3.32
N PRO A 57 28.82 1.26 -3.37
CA PRO A 57 29.50 0.93 -4.63
C PRO A 57 28.77 -0.16 -5.44
N GLU A 58 28.18 -1.12 -4.73
CA GLU A 58 27.36 -2.17 -5.32
C GLU A 58 26.08 -1.61 -5.96
N ALA A 59 25.33 -0.77 -5.23
CA ALA A 59 24.12 -0.14 -5.75
C ALA A 59 24.43 0.80 -6.92
N ALA A 60 25.54 1.53 -6.88
CA ALA A 60 26.00 2.37 -7.99
C ALA A 60 26.37 1.53 -9.24
N GLY A 61 27.01 0.39 -9.04
CA GLY A 61 27.33 -0.56 -10.12
C GLY A 61 26.07 -1.14 -10.76
N LEU A 62 25.09 -1.54 -9.95
CA LEU A 62 23.78 -2.02 -10.43
C LEU A 62 23.01 -0.90 -11.14
N ALA A 63 22.99 0.31 -10.57
CA ALA A 63 22.33 1.47 -11.17
C ALA A 63 22.91 1.81 -12.55
N THR A 64 24.24 1.76 -12.69
CA THR A 64 24.92 1.98 -13.97
C THR A 64 24.56 0.88 -14.98
N ARG A 65 24.62 -0.40 -14.56
CA ARG A 65 24.28 -1.54 -15.42
C ARG A 65 22.85 -1.48 -15.95
N HIS A 66 21.91 -1.04 -15.11
CA HIS A 66 20.48 -1.02 -15.43
C HIS A 66 19.97 0.36 -15.87
N ARG A 67 20.87 1.34 -16.02
CA ARG A 67 20.58 2.72 -16.44
C ARG A 67 19.50 3.37 -15.59
N LEU A 68 19.66 3.33 -14.27
CA LEU A 68 18.68 3.87 -13.32
C LEU A 68 18.74 5.40 -13.16
N GLY A 69 19.74 6.06 -13.74
CA GLY A 69 19.91 7.52 -13.66
C GLY A 69 20.53 7.98 -12.34
N ALA A 70 20.33 9.25 -11.99
CA ALA A 70 20.90 9.85 -10.79
C ALA A 70 20.25 9.29 -9.51
N LEU A 71 21.05 9.18 -8.45
CA LEU A 71 20.55 8.81 -7.13
C LEU A 71 19.73 9.96 -6.57
N GLN A 72 18.49 9.66 -6.17
CA GLN A 72 17.60 10.66 -5.60
C GLN A 72 17.40 10.50 -4.09
N GLY A 73 17.46 9.27 -3.55
CA GLY A 73 17.24 9.03 -2.12
C GLY A 73 17.86 7.74 -1.60
N VAL A 74 18.26 7.74 -0.34
CA VAL A 74 18.81 6.57 0.35
C VAL A 74 18.17 6.43 1.72
N PHE A 75 17.59 5.27 1.99
CA PHE A 75 16.92 4.98 3.27
C PHE A 75 17.66 3.86 4.00
N ALA A 76 18.04 4.15 5.24
CA ALA A 76 18.69 3.19 6.13
C ALA A 76 17.67 2.27 6.81
N PRO A 77 18.09 1.12 7.36
CA PRO A 77 17.24 0.28 8.17
C PRO A 77 16.88 0.98 9.47
N GLN A 78 15.63 0.82 9.89
CA GLN A 78 15.14 1.34 11.16
C GLN A 78 15.88 0.72 12.33
N ARG A 79 16.57 1.57 13.08
CA ARG A 79 17.25 1.19 14.31
C ARG A 79 16.29 1.20 15.50
N LEU A 80 16.53 0.30 16.45
CA LEU A 80 15.86 0.33 17.75
C LEU A 80 16.14 1.67 18.42
N ARG A 81 15.08 2.28 18.98
CA ARG A 81 15.23 3.48 19.82
C ARG A 81 16.24 3.17 20.93
N ARG A 82 17.16 4.09 21.22
CA ARG A 82 18.23 3.91 22.21
C ARG A 82 17.71 3.41 23.57
N THR A 83 16.54 3.88 24.00
CA THR A 83 15.89 3.44 25.23
C THR A 83 15.42 1.99 25.19
N VAL A 84 14.81 1.56 24.07
CA VAL A 84 14.39 0.18 23.87
C VAL A 84 15.60 -0.74 23.78
N PHE A 85 16.65 -0.29 23.09
CA PHE A 85 17.93 -1.00 23.02
C PHE A 85 18.57 -1.15 24.41
N ALA A 86 18.68 -0.06 25.18
CA ALA A 86 19.23 -0.09 26.53
C ALA A 86 18.41 -0.97 27.48
N ALA A 87 17.07 -0.86 27.43
CA ALA A 87 16.18 -1.73 28.20
C ALA A 87 16.33 -3.21 27.81
N HIS A 88 16.53 -3.51 26.53
CA HIS A 88 16.79 -4.88 26.07
C HIS A 88 18.15 -5.40 26.56
N VAL A 89 19.22 -4.61 26.43
CA VAL A 89 20.55 -4.99 26.95
C VAL A 89 20.48 -5.23 28.46
N PHE A 90 19.82 -4.34 29.20
CA PHE A 90 19.60 -4.48 30.64
C PHE A 90 18.83 -5.77 30.98
N ASN A 91 17.72 -6.04 30.30
CA ASN A 91 16.95 -7.28 30.48
C ASN A 91 17.79 -8.53 30.18
N CYS A 92 18.59 -8.52 29.12
CA CYS A 92 19.46 -9.65 28.80
C CYS A 92 20.52 -9.91 29.88
N VAL A 93 21.13 -8.85 30.42
CA VAL A 93 22.11 -8.97 31.52
C VAL A 93 21.44 -9.53 32.78
N MET A 94 20.24 -9.04 33.12
CA MET A 94 19.51 -9.49 34.31
C MET A 94 19.01 -10.94 34.22
N LEU A 95 18.64 -11.40 33.02
CA LEU A 95 18.15 -12.77 32.80
C LEU A 95 19.26 -13.80 32.56
N LEU A 96 20.49 -13.35 32.29
CA LEU A 96 21.65 -14.18 32.02
C LEU A 96 21.89 -15.31 33.05
N PRO A 97 21.82 -15.09 34.38
CA PRO A 97 22.08 -16.14 35.37
C PRO A 97 20.98 -17.21 35.41
N PHE A 98 19.76 -16.90 34.97
CA PHE A 98 18.61 -17.82 35.04
C PHE A 98 18.37 -18.57 33.72
N PHE A 99 18.85 -18.02 32.60
CA PHE A 99 18.50 -18.50 31.27
C PHE A 99 19.71 -18.55 30.34
N LEU A 100 20.81 -19.18 30.74
CA LEU A 100 22.01 -19.26 29.89
C LEU A 100 21.68 -19.88 28.51
N VAL A 101 21.05 -21.07 28.48
CA VAL A 101 20.71 -21.75 27.21
C VAL A 101 19.54 -21.07 26.47
N PRO A 102 18.39 -20.75 27.11
CA PRO A 102 17.29 -20.07 26.41
C PRO A 102 17.64 -18.64 25.99
N GLY A 103 18.48 -17.95 26.75
CA GLY A 103 18.99 -16.61 26.45
C GLY A 103 19.94 -16.61 25.26
N VAL A 104 20.83 -17.61 25.16
CA VAL A 104 21.68 -17.80 23.97
C VAL A 104 20.84 -18.10 22.73
N LEU A 105 19.83 -18.97 22.84
CA LEU A 105 18.91 -19.25 21.73
C LEU A 105 18.08 -18.02 21.34
N TYR A 106 17.58 -17.27 22.31
CA TYR A 106 16.87 -16.01 22.09
C TYR A 106 17.76 -14.98 21.36
N TYR A 107 19.00 -14.82 21.81
CA TYR A 107 19.96 -13.95 21.13
C TYR A 107 20.25 -14.43 19.71
N TRP A 108 20.46 -15.73 19.51
CA TRP A 108 20.74 -16.29 18.20
C TRP A 108 19.59 -16.13 17.21
N PHE A 109 18.35 -16.40 17.62
CA PHE A 109 17.17 -16.39 16.75
C PHE A 109 16.47 -15.03 16.64
N ALA A 110 16.33 -14.30 17.75
CA ALA A 110 15.57 -13.05 17.81
C ALA A 110 16.47 -11.83 17.60
N MET A 111 17.59 -11.71 18.32
CA MET A 111 18.43 -10.51 18.25
C MET A 111 19.10 -10.33 16.88
N ARG A 112 19.57 -11.42 16.25
CA ARG A 112 20.18 -11.35 14.90
C ARG A 112 19.26 -10.83 13.79
N ARG A 113 17.94 -10.73 14.05
CA ARG A 113 16.98 -10.16 13.10
C ARG A 113 16.99 -8.63 13.09
N PHE A 114 17.43 -7.98 14.15
CA PHE A 114 17.44 -6.52 14.22
C PHE A 114 18.72 -5.94 13.59
N PRO A 115 18.63 -4.79 12.89
CA PRO A 115 19.79 -4.12 12.30
C PRO A 115 20.89 -3.83 13.33
N ASP A 116 20.54 -3.43 14.55
CA ASP A 116 21.51 -3.02 15.57
C ASP A 116 22.48 -4.14 16.01
N PHE A 117 22.08 -5.41 15.86
CA PHE A 117 22.87 -6.57 16.27
C PHE A 117 23.49 -7.34 15.10
N ASN A 118 23.20 -6.95 13.85
CA ASN A 118 23.70 -7.61 12.67
C ASN A 118 24.22 -6.60 11.66
N ARG A 119 25.56 -6.49 11.57
CA ARG A 119 26.24 -5.55 10.66
C ARG A 119 25.80 -5.70 9.20
N LYS A 120 25.50 -6.92 8.74
CA LYS A 120 25.02 -7.16 7.37
C LYS A 120 23.66 -6.51 7.16
N ARG A 121 22.73 -6.68 8.12
CA ARG A 121 21.40 -6.01 8.09
C ARG A 121 21.52 -4.50 8.23
N ALA A 122 22.40 -4.02 9.12
CA ALA A 122 22.68 -2.59 9.28
C ALA A 122 23.30 -1.92 8.04
N ALA A 123 23.80 -2.70 7.07
CA ALA A 123 24.32 -2.21 5.80
C ALA A 123 23.28 -2.24 4.67
N GLN A 124 22.15 -2.92 4.84
CA GLN A 124 21.07 -2.96 3.85
C GLN A 124 20.48 -1.57 3.65
N ARG A 125 20.18 -1.18 2.41
CA ARG A 125 19.64 0.14 2.10
C ARG A 125 18.55 0.01 1.04
N LEU A 126 17.64 0.97 1.03
CA LEU A 126 16.76 1.23 -0.10
C LEU A 126 17.32 2.45 -0.83
N HIS A 127 17.68 2.27 -2.09
CA HIS A 127 18.18 3.34 -2.95
C HIS A 127 17.12 3.65 -4.01
N LEU A 128 16.68 4.90 -4.06
CA LEU A 128 15.77 5.41 -5.08
C LEU A 128 16.57 6.23 -6.09
N PHE A 129 16.41 5.91 -7.37
CA PHE A 129 17.03 6.59 -8.50
C PHE A 129 15.94 7.20 -9.40
N GLU A 130 16.37 7.99 -10.38
CA GLU A 130 15.46 8.64 -11.35
C GLU A 130 14.55 7.64 -12.08
N GLU A 131 15.08 6.51 -12.54
CA GLU A 131 14.40 5.55 -13.40
C GLU A 131 14.13 4.19 -12.72
N GLY A 132 14.55 4.01 -11.47
CA GLY A 132 14.25 2.80 -10.71
C GLY A 132 14.71 2.82 -9.26
N LEU A 133 14.67 1.66 -8.62
CA LEU A 133 15.22 1.43 -7.29
C LEU A 133 16.18 0.26 -7.26
N VAL A 134 17.02 0.27 -6.25
CA VAL A 134 17.79 -0.88 -5.79
C VAL A 134 17.43 -1.12 -4.34
N VAL A 135 16.96 -2.31 -4.02
CA VAL A 135 16.57 -2.69 -2.66
C VAL A 135 17.31 -3.93 -2.20
N HIS A 136 17.83 -3.88 -0.98
CA HIS A 136 18.37 -5.06 -0.31
C HIS A 136 17.24 -5.75 0.48
N PRO A 137 16.84 -6.98 0.17
CA PRO A 137 15.71 -7.60 0.86
C PRO A 137 15.97 -7.76 2.38
N PRO A 138 15.02 -7.42 3.28
CA PRO A 138 15.19 -7.58 4.74
C PRO A 138 15.43 -9.05 5.17
N SER A 139 14.98 -10.00 4.36
CA SER A 139 15.25 -11.44 4.53
C SER A 139 16.72 -11.81 4.32
N GLY A 140 17.52 -10.91 3.73
CA GLY A 140 18.82 -11.22 3.15
C GLY A 140 18.68 -11.67 1.69
N GLY A 141 19.83 -11.85 1.02
CA GLY A 141 19.92 -12.16 -0.40
C GLY A 141 20.58 -11.04 -1.20
N ASP A 142 20.65 -11.26 -2.51
CA ASP A 142 21.22 -10.29 -3.45
C ASP A 142 20.30 -9.07 -3.61
N PRO A 143 20.85 -7.90 -3.93
CA PRO A 143 20.05 -6.71 -4.17
C PRO A 143 19.14 -6.89 -5.40
N VAL A 144 17.89 -6.43 -5.28
CA VAL A 144 16.90 -6.48 -6.36
C VAL A 144 16.82 -5.11 -7.03
N VAL A 145 16.90 -5.11 -8.35
CA VAL A 145 16.82 -3.89 -9.17
C VAL A 145 15.47 -3.86 -9.87
N LEU A 146 14.76 -2.74 -9.78
CA LEU A 146 13.44 -2.58 -10.39
C LEU A 146 13.34 -1.22 -11.08
N ARG A 147 12.85 -1.16 -12.31
CA ARG A 147 12.64 0.08 -13.07
C ARG A 147 11.21 0.59 -12.92
N TRP A 148 11.04 1.90 -12.87
CA TRP A 148 9.72 2.53 -12.66
C TRP A 148 8.74 2.28 -13.81
N ASP A 149 9.23 2.20 -15.04
CA ASP A 149 8.43 1.97 -16.26
C ASP A 149 7.66 0.64 -16.29
N SER A 150 8.16 -0.37 -15.58
CA SER A 150 7.66 -1.75 -15.60
C SER A 150 7.26 -2.27 -14.22
N LEU A 151 7.42 -1.42 -13.20
CA LEU A 151 7.11 -1.78 -11.83
C LEU A 151 5.61 -1.90 -11.59
N ARG A 152 5.23 -3.00 -10.95
CA ARG A 152 3.93 -3.23 -10.33
C ARG A 152 4.08 -3.07 -8.82
N LEU A 153 3.51 -2.01 -8.29
CA LEU A 153 3.59 -1.64 -6.88
C LEU A 153 2.22 -1.81 -6.22
N ARG A 154 2.14 -2.71 -5.24
CA ARG A 154 0.96 -2.89 -4.38
C ARG A 154 1.26 -2.38 -2.98
N GLN A 155 0.29 -1.72 -2.35
CA GLN A 155 0.45 -1.20 -0.99
C GLN A 155 -0.51 -1.83 0.00
N GLU A 156 0.01 -2.22 1.15
CA GLU A 156 -0.74 -2.69 2.30
C GLU A 156 -0.32 -1.86 3.51
N ILE A 157 -1.09 -0.79 3.76
CA ILE A 157 -0.92 0.09 4.92
C ILE A 157 -2.03 -0.24 5.90
N VAL A 158 -1.66 -0.78 7.07
CA VAL A 158 -2.63 -1.26 8.06
C VAL A 158 -2.34 -0.63 9.41
N GLN A 159 -3.30 0.13 9.93
CA GLN A 159 -3.28 0.58 11.32
C GLN A 159 -4.23 -0.30 12.13
N ARG A 160 -3.69 -1.06 13.09
CA ARG A 160 -4.51 -1.84 14.02
C ARG A 160 -5.01 -0.91 15.12
N VAL A 161 -6.19 -1.16 15.65
CA VAL A 161 -6.72 -0.45 16.82
C VAL A 161 -6.99 -1.49 17.89
N PHE A 162 -6.38 -1.33 19.07
CA PHE A 162 -6.60 -2.21 20.23
C PHE A 162 -7.28 -1.39 21.32
N ASN A 163 -8.47 -1.80 21.75
CA ASN A 163 -9.25 -1.12 22.79
C ASN A 163 -9.43 0.40 22.53
N GLY A 164 -9.67 0.79 21.28
CA GLY A 164 -9.80 2.21 20.88
C GLY A 164 -8.48 2.97 20.73
N VAL A 165 -7.35 2.36 21.11
CA VAL A 165 -6.02 2.97 20.96
C VAL A 165 -5.41 2.55 19.62
N PRO A 166 -5.02 3.51 18.75
CA PRO A 166 -4.34 3.19 17.51
C PRO A 166 -2.95 2.61 17.78
N ALA A 167 -2.70 1.41 17.24
CA ALA A 167 -1.38 0.81 17.19
C ALA A 167 -0.52 1.52 16.13
N PRO A 168 0.81 1.27 16.12
CA PRO A 168 1.67 1.70 15.03
C PRO A 168 1.15 1.23 13.67
N THR A 169 1.16 2.14 12.71
CA THR A 169 0.79 1.85 11.31
C THR A 169 1.85 0.95 10.70
N ARG A 170 1.41 -0.18 10.14
CA ARG A 170 2.26 -1.11 9.41
C ARG A 170 2.34 -0.70 7.94
N TYR A 171 3.54 -0.58 7.39
CA TYR A 171 3.76 -0.26 5.98
C TYR A 171 4.38 -1.44 5.25
N VAL A 172 3.69 -1.94 4.23
CA VAL A 172 4.19 -2.98 3.33
C VAL A 172 3.91 -2.59 1.89
N TYR A 173 4.97 -2.51 1.09
CA TYR A 173 4.89 -2.32 -0.35
C TYR A 173 5.43 -3.56 -1.04
N SER A 174 4.61 -4.21 -1.86
CA SER A 174 5.04 -5.33 -2.69
C SER A 174 5.35 -4.81 -4.08
N ALA A 175 6.62 -4.84 -4.44
CA ALA A 175 7.15 -4.38 -5.71
C ALA A 175 7.54 -5.59 -6.57
N SER A 176 7.06 -5.66 -7.80
CA SER A 176 7.48 -6.67 -8.76
C SER A 176 7.59 -6.11 -10.16
N ALA A 177 8.49 -6.65 -10.97
CA ALA A 177 8.55 -6.34 -12.39
C ALA A 177 8.80 -7.61 -13.21
N PRO A 178 8.23 -7.73 -14.43
CA PRO A 178 8.45 -8.89 -15.28
C PRO A 178 9.94 -9.10 -15.57
N GLY A 179 10.49 -10.26 -15.19
CA GLY A 179 11.91 -10.59 -15.42
C GLY A 179 12.89 -10.08 -14.35
N TRP A 180 12.44 -9.28 -13.39
CA TRP A 180 13.30 -8.67 -12.34
C TRP A 180 13.02 -9.19 -10.93
N GLY A 181 12.04 -10.07 -10.78
CA GLY A 181 11.64 -10.66 -9.51
C GLY A 181 10.61 -9.83 -8.74
N ALA A 182 10.42 -10.20 -7.47
CA ALA A 182 9.50 -9.55 -6.56
C ALA A 182 10.15 -9.35 -5.19
N VAL A 183 9.86 -8.22 -4.55
CA VAL A 183 10.43 -7.85 -3.25
C VAL A 183 9.40 -7.12 -2.40
N GLN A 184 9.42 -7.39 -1.10
CA GLN A 184 8.64 -6.64 -0.12
C GLN A 184 9.52 -5.57 0.52
N ILE A 185 9.05 -4.34 0.47
CA ILE A 185 9.65 -3.16 1.09
C ILE A 185 8.77 -2.78 2.27
N THR A 186 9.34 -2.80 3.47
CA THR A 186 8.58 -2.62 4.72
C THR A 186 9.16 -1.50 5.57
N GLU A 187 8.53 -1.22 6.70
CA GLU A 187 9.07 -0.40 7.81
C GLU A 187 10.42 -0.86 8.38
N PHE A 188 11.01 -1.94 7.84
CA PHE A 188 12.43 -2.22 8.01
C PHE A 188 13.29 -1.03 7.60
N TYR A 189 12.87 -0.22 6.63
CA TYR A 189 13.52 1.03 6.24
C TYR A 189 12.93 2.24 6.96
N GLU A 190 13.78 3.18 7.36
CA GLU A 190 13.37 4.43 7.98
C GLU A 190 12.50 5.27 7.05
N GLN A 191 11.59 6.04 7.65
CA GLN A 191 10.70 7.00 6.97
C GLN A 191 9.78 6.40 5.89
N PRO A 192 8.97 5.36 6.17
CA PRO A 192 8.00 4.80 5.22
C PRO A 192 6.99 5.80 4.67
N GLU A 193 6.65 6.82 5.45
CA GLU A 193 5.83 7.96 5.03
C GLU A 193 6.47 8.82 3.94
N THR A 194 7.79 8.71 3.74
CA THR A 194 8.52 9.45 2.71
C THR A 194 8.78 8.59 1.47
N TRP A 195 9.41 7.42 1.64
CA TRP A 195 9.76 6.59 0.48
C TRP A 195 8.54 5.90 -0.15
N GLY A 196 7.48 5.62 0.61
CA GLY A 196 6.26 5.00 0.09
C GLY A 196 5.55 5.86 -0.96
N PRO A 197 5.13 7.09 -0.62
CA PRO A 197 4.56 8.03 -1.57
C PRO A 197 5.51 8.37 -2.71
N TRP A 198 6.81 8.51 -2.44
CA TRP A 198 7.81 8.73 -3.49
C TRP A 198 7.76 7.64 -4.56
N MET A 199 7.84 6.36 -4.17
CA MET A 199 7.79 5.26 -5.14
C MET A 199 6.48 5.28 -5.96
N GLN A 200 5.35 5.59 -5.34
CA GLN A 200 4.06 5.71 -6.04
C GLN A 200 4.06 6.85 -7.06
N ASP A 201 4.62 8.01 -6.70
CA ASP A 201 4.77 9.16 -7.61
C ASP A 201 5.73 8.86 -8.75
N ALA A 202 6.86 8.20 -8.47
CA ALA A 202 7.84 7.80 -9.48
C ALA A 202 7.23 6.85 -10.52
N VAL A 203 6.51 5.82 -10.06
CA VAL A 203 5.75 4.91 -10.94
C VAL A 203 4.71 5.67 -11.75
N THR A 204 3.96 6.57 -11.13
CA THR A 204 2.93 7.35 -11.82
C THR A 204 3.54 8.20 -12.93
N ARG A 205 4.63 8.92 -12.66
CA ARG A 205 5.34 9.73 -13.67
C ARG A 205 5.87 8.88 -14.81
N ALA A 206 6.46 7.72 -14.51
CA ALA A 206 7.07 6.86 -15.52
C ALA A 206 6.04 6.18 -16.43
N GLN A 207 4.84 5.88 -15.93
CA GLN A 207 3.85 5.08 -16.65
C GLN A 207 2.63 5.86 -17.16
N ALA A 208 2.37 7.08 -16.68
CA ALA A 208 1.15 7.83 -17.01
C ALA A 208 0.95 8.01 -18.52
N THR A 209 1.97 8.44 -19.26
CA THR A 209 1.87 8.67 -20.71
C THR A 209 1.50 7.41 -21.46
N ALA A 210 2.21 6.30 -21.23
CA ALA A 210 1.95 5.02 -21.90
C ALA A 210 0.54 4.48 -21.58
N VAL A 211 0.06 4.68 -20.35
CA VAL A 211 -1.31 4.31 -19.96
C VAL A 211 -2.34 5.16 -20.70
N LEU A 212 -2.14 6.49 -20.79
CA LEU A 212 -3.06 7.37 -21.51
C LEU A 212 -3.08 7.04 -23.01
N GLU A 213 -1.93 6.75 -23.63
CA GLU A 213 -1.84 6.33 -25.03
C GLU A 213 -2.63 5.04 -25.26
N THR A 214 -2.41 4.02 -24.41
CA THR A 214 -3.13 2.74 -24.48
C THR A 214 -4.65 2.94 -24.40
N LEU A 215 -5.10 3.84 -23.52
CA LEU A 215 -6.52 4.17 -23.38
C LEU A 215 -7.04 4.96 -24.60
N GLY A 216 -6.23 5.88 -25.13
CA GLY A 216 -6.54 6.68 -26.31
C GLY A 216 -6.79 5.81 -27.55
N GLU A 217 -6.02 4.74 -27.70
CA GLU A 217 -6.16 3.71 -28.75
C GLU A 217 -7.37 2.78 -28.56
N GLY A 218 -8.16 2.97 -27.49
CA GLY A 218 -9.33 2.15 -27.16
C GLY A 218 -9.00 0.91 -26.32
N GLY A 219 -7.76 0.79 -25.85
CA GLY A 219 -7.33 -0.27 -24.95
C GLY A 219 -7.94 -0.18 -23.55
N THR A 220 -7.66 -1.21 -22.75
CA THR A 220 -8.05 -1.30 -21.34
C THR A 220 -6.82 -1.62 -20.50
N VAL A 221 -6.63 -0.90 -19.40
CA VAL A 221 -5.48 -1.07 -18.49
C VAL A 221 -5.95 -1.64 -17.17
N GLU A 222 -5.32 -2.73 -16.74
CA GLU A 222 -5.63 -3.41 -15.48
C GLU A 222 -4.83 -2.86 -14.31
N PHE A 223 -5.51 -2.58 -13.20
CA PHE A 223 -4.93 -2.14 -11.93
C PHE A 223 -5.23 -3.11 -10.80
N GLY A 224 -5.43 -4.40 -11.11
CA GLY A 224 -5.83 -5.42 -10.13
C GLY A 224 -7.34 -5.60 -10.10
N SER A 225 -8.00 -5.25 -8.99
CA SER A 225 -9.46 -5.43 -8.86
C SER A 225 -10.31 -4.52 -9.75
N LEU A 226 -9.71 -3.49 -10.35
CA LEU A 226 -10.36 -2.57 -11.27
C LEU A 226 -9.52 -2.44 -12.53
N SER A 227 -10.17 -2.15 -13.65
CA SER A 227 -9.52 -1.75 -14.89
C SER A 227 -10.19 -0.51 -15.46
N LEU A 228 -9.43 0.25 -16.25
CA LEU A 228 -9.88 1.49 -16.87
C LEU A 228 -9.88 1.33 -18.38
N SER A 229 -10.94 1.82 -19.04
CA SER A 229 -10.95 2.09 -20.48
C SER A 229 -11.27 3.57 -20.70
N ARG A 230 -11.14 4.03 -21.95
CA ARG A 230 -11.53 5.40 -22.32
C ARG A 230 -12.99 5.73 -21.99
N THR A 231 -13.87 4.74 -21.97
CA THR A 231 -15.32 4.92 -21.84
C THR A 231 -15.88 4.58 -20.46
N ALA A 232 -15.19 3.75 -19.67
CA ALA A 232 -15.72 3.27 -18.40
C ALA A 232 -14.64 2.82 -17.40
N VAL A 233 -15.05 2.74 -16.13
CA VAL A 233 -14.37 1.96 -15.08
C VAL A 233 -14.97 0.56 -15.07
N HIS A 234 -14.14 -0.47 -15.10
CA HIS A 234 -14.58 -1.87 -15.08
C HIS A 234 -14.25 -2.52 -13.74
N ALA A 235 -15.19 -3.33 -13.25
CA ALA A 235 -14.99 -4.19 -12.09
C ALA A 235 -15.49 -5.61 -12.42
N PRO A 236 -14.69 -6.67 -12.15
CA PRO A 236 -15.00 -8.04 -12.61
C PRO A 236 -16.40 -8.55 -12.26
N LYS A 237 -16.95 -8.16 -11.10
CA LYS A 237 -18.27 -8.61 -10.62
C LYS A 237 -19.42 -7.62 -10.88
N LYS A 238 -19.12 -6.38 -11.29
CA LYS A 238 -20.13 -5.32 -11.47
C LYS A 238 -20.27 -4.83 -12.91
N GLY A 239 -19.36 -5.23 -13.80
CA GLY A 239 -19.32 -4.79 -15.18
C GLY A 239 -18.71 -3.39 -15.32
N ALA A 240 -19.15 -2.67 -16.35
CA ALA A 240 -18.64 -1.36 -16.71
C ALA A 240 -19.52 -0.24 -16.13
N LEU A 241 -18.89 0.78 -15.54
CA LEU A 241 -19.50 2.04 -15.14
C LEU A 241 -19.00 3.15 -16.07
N PRO A 242 -19.86 3.69 -16.97
CA PRO A 242 -19.48 4.76 -17.89
C PRO A 242 -19.01 6.02 -17.15
N TRP A 243 -17.98 6.69 -17.67
CA TRP A 243 -17.43 7.91 -17.05
C TRP A 243 -18.46 9.00 -16.72
N PRO A 244 -19.49 9.29 -17.56
CA PRO A 244 -20.52 10.27 -17.22
C PRO A 244 -21.33 9.91 -15.96
N GLN A 245 -21.36 8.63 -15.57
CA GLN A 245 -22.01 8.17 -14.35
C GLN A 245 -21.06 8.11 -13.16
N VAL A 246 -19.74 8.20 -13.39
CA VAL A 246 -18.72 8.20 -12.33
C VAL A 246 -18.68 9.57 -11.68
N ARG A 247 -19.08 9.62 -10.40
CA ARG A 247 -19.08 10.86 -9.62
C ARG A 247 -17.74 11.12 -8.94
N GLU A 248 -17.17 10.10 -8.33
CA GLU A 248 -15.95 10.21 -7.54
C GLU A 248 -15.21 8.87 -7.53
N VAL A 249 -13.88 8.93 -7.65
CA VAL A 249 -12.99 7.80 -7.39
C VAL A 249 -12.00 8.25 -6.32
N ARG A 250 -11.97 7.57 -5.17
CA ARG A 250 -11.07 7.94 -4.07
C ARG A 250 -10.55 6.73 -3.29
N ALA A 251 -9.37 6.89 -2.70
CA ALA A 251 -8.81 5.94 -1.75
C ALA A 251 -8.89 6.52 -0.32
N ALA A 252 -9.54 5.80 0.59
CA ALA A 252 -9.63 6.19 2.00
C ALA A 252 -9.83 4.96 2.90
N GLY A 253 -9.19 4.95 4.07
CA GLY A 253 -9.32 3.88 5.06
C GLY A 253 -8.92 2.49 4.53
N GLY A 254 -7.89 2.41 3.69
CA GLY A 254 -7.44 1.15 3.07
C GLY A 254 -8.35 0.63 1.96
N LEU A 255 -9.32 1.41 1.52
CA LEU A 255 -10.29 1.05 0.49
C LEU A 255 -10.23 2.01 -0.68
N VAL A 256 -10.48 1.50 -1.89
CA VAL A 256 -10.73 2.28 -3.10
C VAL A 256 -12.22 2.23 -3.40
N ARG A 257 -12.85 3.39 -3.35
CA ARG A 257 -14.28 3.58 -3.55
C ARG A 257 -14.54 4.28 -4.86
N VAL A 258 -15.42 3.72 -5.67
CA VAL A 258 -15.97 4.35 -6.86
C VAL A 258 -17.42 4.67 -6.58
N MET A 259 -17.77 5.95 -6.66
CA MET A 259 -19.11 6.48 -6.46
C MET A 259 -19.75 6.75 -7.82
N ALA A 260 -20.99 6.33 -8.00
CA ALA A 260 -21.80 6.65 -9.16
C ALA A 260 -22.85 7.72 -8.83
N THR A 261 -23.37 8.36 -9.87
CA THR A 261 -24.55 9.22 -9.78
C THR A 261 -25.81 8.35 -9.73
N GLY A 262 -26.52 8.36 -8.61
CA GLY A 262 -27.79 7.64 -8.46
C GLY A 262 -28.95 8.31 -9.19
N PRO A 263 -30.14 7.67 -9.25
CA PRO A 263 -31.31 8.20 -9.96
C PRO A 263 -31.77 9.57 -9.44
N SER A 264 -31.60 9.85 -8.15
CA SER A 264 -31.92 11.13 -7.51
C SER A 264 -30.81 12.18 -7.61
N GLY A 265 -29.72 11.89 -8.33
CA GLY A 265 -28.51 12.71 -8.35
C GLY A 265 -27.65 12.58 -7.08
N ALA A 266 -28.04 11.76 -6.09
CA ALA A 266 -27.25 11.49 -4.89
C ALA A 266 -26.06 10.55 -5.19
N PRO A 267 -24.93 10.68 -4.45
CA PRO A 267 -23.79 9.76 -4.60
C PRO A 267 -24.15 8.36 -4.09
N VAL A 268 -23.99 7.34 -4.93
CA VAL A 268 -24.22 5.93 -4.56
C VAL A 268 -22.90 5.16 -4.68
N LEU A 269 -22.58 4.33 -3.69
CA LEU A 269 -21.39 3.49 -3.74
C LEU A 269 -21.55 2.42 -4.83
N TRP A 270 -20.80 2.57 -5.93
CA TRP A 270 -20.80 1.58 -7.01
C TRP A 270 -19.81 0.46 -6.74
N SER A 271 -18.56 0.73 -6.35
CA SER A 271 -17.61 -0.33 -5.98
C SER A 271 -16.74 0.04 -4.80
N ASN A 272 -16.27 -0.99 -4.08
CA ASN A 272 -15.43 -0.87 -2.90
C ASN A 272 -14.41 -2.01 -2.90
N ASN A 273 -13.15 -1.70 -3.15
CA ASN A 273 -12.06 -2.69 -3.28
C ASN A 273 -10.97 -2.40 -2.24
N LEU A 274 -10.23 -3.41 -1.80
CA LEU A 274 -9.10 -3.19 -0.89
C LEU A 274 -7.95 -2.54 -1.65
N ALA A 275 -7.31 -1.53 -1.05
CA ALA A 275 -6.17 -0.86 -1.66
C ALA A 275 -4.99 -1.82 -1.91
N ARG A 276 -4.87 -2.91 -1.13
CA ARG A 276 -3.84 -3.95 -1.32
C ARG A 276 -4.04 -4.82 -2.56
N ASP A 277 -5.27 -4.90 -3.05
CA ASP A 277 -5.60 -5.65 -4.26
C ASP A 277 -5.41 -4.78 -5.52
N MET A 278 -5.12 -3.49 -5.33
CA MET A 278 -4.84 -2.54 -6.39
C MET A 278 -3.35 -2.47 -6.67
N THR A 279 -2.98 -2.54 -7.95
CA THR A 279 -1.62 -2.31 -8.44
C THR A 279 -1.51 -0.87 -8.91
N ASN A 280 -0.37 -0.21 -8.64
CA ASN A 280 -0.07 1.17 -9.05
C ASN A 280 -1.21 2.14 -8.68
N LEU A 281 -1.61 2.14 -7.39
CA LEU A 281 -2.81 2.84 -6.95
C LEU A 281 -2.80 4.33 -7.30
N TYR A 282 -1.68 5.02 -7.14
CA TYR A 282 -1.62 6.46 -7.43
C TYR A 282 -1.82 6.74 -8.92
N LEU A 283 -1.23 5.91 -9.77
CA LEU A 283 -1.44 5.95 -11.21
C LEU A 283 -2.92 5.72 -11.56
N PHE A 284 -3.55 4.70 -10.98
CA PHE A 284 -4.99 4.48 -11.16
C PHE A 284 -5.82 5.71 -10.80
N LEU A 285 -5.57 6.33 -9.63
CA LEU A 285 -6.31 7.49 -9.17
C LEU A 285 -6.10 8.72 -10.08
N ALA A 286 -4.85 8.95 -10.52
CA ALA A 286 -4.51 10.06 -11.40
C ALA A 286 -5.20 9.94 -12.77
N ILE A 287 -5.15 8.75 -13.37
CA ILE A 287 -5.77 8.49 -14.68
C ILE A 287 -7.30 8.54 -14.58
N ALA A 288 -7.87 7.97 -13.52
CA ALA A 288 -9.32 8.02 -13.30
C ALA A 288 -9.84 9.46 -13.11
N ASP A 289 -9.10 10.31 -12.40
CA ASP A 289 -9.47 11.71 -12.26
C ASP A 289 -9.37 12.48 -13.59
N ASN A 290 -8.35 12.19 -14.41
CA ASN A 290 -8.24 12.80 -15.74
C ASN A 290 -9.43 12.43 -16.64
N LEU A 291 -9.71 11.12 -16.79
CA LEU A 291 -10.82 10.64 -17.63
C LEU A 291 -12.18 11.16 -17.16
N ARG A 292 -12.40 11.25 -15.85
CA ARG A 292 -13.62 11.83 -15.29
C ARG A 292 -13.76 13.30 -15.68
N LYS A 293 -12.69 14.09 -15.57
CA LYS A 293 -12.70 15.52 -15.95
C LYS A 293 -12.99 15.71 -17.43
N GLU A 294 -12.37 14.91 -18.30
CA GLU A 294 -12.60 14.95 -19.75
C GLU A 294 -14.07 14.70 -20.14
N HIS A 295 -14.80 13.87 -19.38
CA HIS A 295 -16.22 13.58 -19.62
C HIS A 295 -17.20 14.46 -18.84
N SER A 296 -16.69 15.32 -17.94
CA SER A 296 -17.50 16.27 -17.17
C SER A 296 -17.53 17.67 -17.80
N ALA A 297 -16.67 17.93 -18.78
CA ALA A 297 -16.59 19.16 -19.55
C ALA A 297 -17.50 19.11 -20.77
#